data_AF-A0A510UXQ9-F1
#
_entry.id   AF-A0A510UXQ9-F1
#
_cell.length_a   1.000
_cell.length_b   1.000
_cell.length_c   1.000
_cell.angle_alpha   90.00
_cell.angle_beta   90.00
_cell.angle_gamma   90.00
#
_symmetry.space_group_name_H-M   'P 1'
#
loop_
_entity.id
_entity.type
_entity.pdbx_description
1 polymer ?
#
loop_
_entity_poly.entity_id
_entity_poly.type
_entity_poly.pdbx_seq_one_letter_code
_entity_poly.pdbx_strand_id
1 'polypeptide(L)'
;MCDDRIDRVEGWRETLLRRLSGWEVTNLTAGDLANFVAELGEHEQRVRQGTSVALTGDHATLANDCGLILIDADLSPSRQDLRGVPSPEVDDVVSKLRNQSGDAIARQVRSYTTANAIVVVNMFHPRHRNGRVFDLTLMQQTRTHADAHVSAAELDDDTLWAWDPDRRRVFDPWYRDVLPELADVVDRSNTVMADLLDEPVLQTLGIDAAQLVARQLDVFGSADPADATFRQLATGQFGLPYPDEMATDDAAAARMAASVVRRWLARVLLPAQNVIVDAPHLVARFPRLGPEAATADEWDKTTAKQVAGEPLSAAAPARASALDAFVTRPTYFAEVARQIQRERDSAPDLGDDLVFAEDTSRFIPRAEGQEFESDVAGNYATRWIENLEDDRARRDEVSYEPFTRLL
;
A
#
# COMPACT_ATOMS: atom_id res chain seq x y z
N MET A 1 14.51 6.31 9.43
CA MET A 1 14.86 5.32 8.39
C MET A 1 15.71 4.23 9.00
N CYS A 2 15.45 2.98 8.62
CA CYS A 2 15.99 1.78 9.25
C CYS A 2 16.63 0.90 8.18
N ASP A 3 17.95 0.80 8.19
CA ASP A 3 18.75 0.04 7.22
C ASP A 3 20.06 -0.37 7.92
N ASP A 4 20.51 -1.60 7.68
CA ASP A 4 21.74 -2.14 8.24
C ASP A 4 23.01 -1.64 7.51
N ARG A 5 22.84 -0.95 6.38
CA ARG A 5 23.90 -0.34 5.57
C ARG A 5 23.89 1.19 5.64
N ILE A 6 24.85 1.74 6.39
CA ILE A 6 24.97 3.19 6.65
C ILE A 6 25.13 4.01 5.35
N ASP A 7 25.91 3.52 4.40
CA ASP A 7 26.13 4.18 3.11
C ASP A 7 24.83 4.31 2.30
N ARG A 8 24.01 3.26 2.32
CA ARG A 8 22.74 3.19 1.59
C ARG A 8 21.70 4.13 2.19
N VAL A 9 21.53 4.11 3.52
CA VAL A 9 20.54 4.97 4.19
C VAL A 9 20.89 6.45 4.16
N GLU A 10 22.17 6.81 4.16
CA GLU A 10 22.59 8.21 3.93
C GLU A 10 22.25 8.66 2.50
N GLY A 11 22.47 7.79 1.50
CA GLY A 11 22.03 8.05 0.13
C GLY A 11 20.52 8.30 0.05
N TRP A 12 19.72 7.48 0.72
CA TRP A 12 18.27 7.69 0.82
C TRP A 12 17.94 9.02 1.50
N ARG A 13 18.61 9.32 2.63
CA ARG A 13 18.42 10.57 3.37
C ARG A 13 18.64 11.80 2.49
N GLU A 14 19.73 11.83 1.74
CA GLU A 14 20.03 12.91 0.83
C GLU A 14 18.97 13.06 -0.27
N THR A 15 18.50 11.94 -0.82
CA THR A 15 17.39 11.94 -1.77
C THR A 15 16.11 12.54 -1.16
N LEU A 16 15.73 12.10 0.03
CA LEU A 16 14.52 12.58 0.70
C LEU A 16 14.60 14.07 1.02
N LEU A 17 15.72 14.56 1.56
CA LEU A 17 15.92 15.97 1.89
C LEU A 17 15.82 16.89 0.65
N ARG A 18 16.10 16.38 -0.55
CA ARG A 18 15.91 17.12 -1.80
C ARG A 18 14.44 17.20 -2.25
N ARG A 19 13.63 16.21 -1.89
CA ARG A 19 12.24 16.05 -2.38
C ARG A 19 11.21 16.58 -1.38
N LEU A 20 11.45 16.39 -0.09
CA LEU A 20 10.50 16.68 0.98
C LEU A 20 10.86 18.01 1.67
N SER A 21 10.21 19.09 1.23
CA SER A 21 10.27 20.36 1.97
C SER A 21 9.45 20.26 3.26
N GLY A 22 10.03 20.64 4.40
CA GLY A 22 9.34 20.71 5.68
C GLY A 22 9.31 19.41 6.49
N TRP A 23 9.93 18.34 5.99
CA TRP A 23 10.11 17.09 6.73
C TRP A 23 11.47 17.04 7.42
N GLU A 24 11.49 16.54 8.65
CA GLU A 24 12.72 16.14 9.31
C GLU A 24 13.04 14.69 8.93
N VAL A 25 14.26 14.43 8.45
CA VAL A 25 14.67 13.09 8.01
C VAL A 25 15.83 12.61 8.88
N THR A 26 15.55 11.58 9.67
CA THR A 26 16.50 10.94 10.58
C THR A 26 16.74 9.48 10.18
N ASN A 27 18.01 9.10 10.10
CA ASN A 27 18.46 7.73 9.98
C ASN A 27 18.92 7.21 11.34
N LEU A 28 18.62 5.94 11.63
CA LEU A 28 19.20 5.27 12.78
C LEU A 28 20.64 4.87 12.44
N THR A 29 21.57 5.04 13.39
CA THR A 29 22.88 4.39 13.26
C THR A 29 22.73 2.88 13.35
N ALA A 30 23.75 2.11 12.96
CA ALA A 30 23.68 0.65 13.08
C ALA A 30 23.43 0.17 14.53
N GLY A 31 24.02 0.87 15.51
CA GLY A 31 23.79 0.59 16.94
C GLY A 31 22.37 0.93 17.37
N ASP A 32 21.87 2.11 16.99
CA ASP A 32 20.52 2.55 17.32
C ASP A 32 19.46 1.65 16.67
N LEU A 33 19.68 1.20 15.44
CA LEU A 33 18.83 0.24 14.76
C LEU A 33 18.81 -1.11 15.48
N ALA A 34 19.98 -1.61 15.89
CA ALA A 34 20.07 -2.85 16.64
C ALA A 34 19.31 -2.76 17.97
N ASN A 35 19.43 -1.64 18.67
CA ASN A 35 18.69 -1.39 19.92
C ASN A 35 17.19 -1.23 19.68
N PHE A 36 16.78 -0.49 18.64
CA PHE A 36 15.39 -0.35 18.21
C PHE A 36 14.72 -1.71 17.99
N VAL A 37 15.38 -2.60 17.23
CA VAL A 37 14.86 -3.96 16.96
C VAL A 37 14.84 -4.82 18.23
N ALA A 38 15.90 -4.76 19.04
CA ALA A 38 15.96 -5.50 20.30
C ALA A 38 14.84 -5.08 21.27
N GLU A 39 14.62 -3.77 21.44
CA GLU A 39 13.58 -3.21 22.31
C GLU A 39 12.16 -3.62 21.86
N LEU A 40 11.88 -3.61 20.55
CA LEU A 40 10.62 -4.13 19.99
C LEU A 40 10.44 -5.62 20.28
N GLY A 41 11.50 -6.42 20.10
CA GLY A 41 11.48 -7.86 20.37
C GLY A 41 11.30 -8.20 21.86
N GLU A 42 11.99 -7.50 22.75
CA GLU A 42 11.85 -7.64 24.20
C GLU A 42 10.45 -7.23 24.67
N HIS A 43 9.89 -6.16 24.12
CA HIS A 43 8.53 -5.75 24.42
C HIS A 43 7.50 -6.78 23.94
N GLU A 44 7.63 -7.29 22.70
CA GLU A 44 6.80 -8.40 22.21
C GLU A 44 6.87 -9.63 23.13
N GLN A 45 8.07 -9.99 23.59
CA GLN A 45 8.25 -11.12 24.50
C GLN A 45 7.57 -10.88 25.85
N ARG A 46 7.65 -9.66 26.41
CA ARG A 46 6.95 -9.30 27.66
C ARG A 46 5.44 -9.34 27.50
N VAL A 47 4.92 -8.81 26.39
CA VAL A 47 3.48 -8.86 26.07
C VAL A 47 3.00 -10.30 26.06
N ARG A 48 3.69 -11.20 25.32
CA ARG A 48 3.39 -12.65 25.26
C ARG A 48 3.48 -13.40 26.59
N GLN A 49 4.12 -12.80 27.59
CA GLN A 49 4.21 -13.34 28.95
C GLN A 49 3.12 -12.75 29.86
N GLY A 50 2.11 -12.08 29.29
CA GLY A 50 1.05 -11.40 30.04
C GLY A 50 1.53 -10.17 30.82
N THR A 51 2.74 -9.68 30.55
CA THR A 51 3.29 -8.52 31.25
C THR A 51 2.98 -7.27 30.44
N SER A 52 1.83 -6.66 30.70
CA SER A 52 1.46 -5.37 30.08
C SER A 52 2.32 -4.26 30.69
N VAL A 53 3.33 -3.82 29.95
CA VAL A 53 4.19 -2.68 30.30
C VAL A 53 4.30 -1.81 29.07
N ALA A 54 4.17 -0.49 29.21
CA ALA A 54 4.44 0.44 28.13
C ALA A 54 5.81 0.17 27.49
N LEU A 55 5.94 0.50 26.20
CA LEU A 55 7.23 0.52 25.53
C LEU A 55 8.08 1.63 26.18
N THR A 56 9.11 1.25 26.93
CA THR A 56 9.97 2.17 27.69
C THR A 56 11.33 2.39 27.04
N GLY A 57 11.59 1.74 25.90
CA GLY A 57 12.86 1.87 25.18
C GLY A 57 12.95 3.20 24.46
N ASP A 58 14.04 3.93 24.68
CA ASP A 58 14.24 5.26 24.10
C ASP A 58 14.28 5.19 22.56
N HIS A 59 14.77 4.10 21.97
CA HIS A 59 14.86 3.96 20.52
C HIS A 59 13.52 3.57 19.92
N ALA A 60 12.85 2.58 20.50
CA ALA A 60 11.58 2.08 19.97
C ALA A 60 10.46 3.14 20.08
N THR A 61 10.55 4.04 21.07
CA THR A 61 9.62 5.18 21.19
C THR A 61 9.82 6.27 20.13
N LEU A 62 10.97 6.35 19.45
CA LEU A 62 11.18 7.27 18.33
C LEU A 62 10.16 7.06 17.19
N ALA A 63 9.69 5.82 17.03
CA ALA A 63 8.67 5.50 16.03
C ALA A 63 7.32 6.15 16.32
N ASN A 64 7.02 6.49 17.58
CA ASN A 64 5.73 7.06 17.97
C ASN A 64 5.47 8.44 17.36
N ASP A 65 6.54 9.21 17.11
CA ASP A 65 6.48 10.58 16.60
C ASP A 65 6.72 10.64 15.07
N CYS A 66 6.85 9.49 14.41
CA CYS A 66 7.16 9.43 12.99
C CYS A 66 5.88 9.44 12.13
N GLY A 67 5.78 10.43 11.24
CA GLY A 67 4.78 10.45 10.17
C GLY A 67 4.99 9.37 9.10
N LEU A 68 6.24 8.96 8.88
CA LEU A 68 6.63 7.93 7.92
C LEU A 68 7.88 7.18 8.40
N ILE A 69 7.86 5.86 8.36
CA ILE A 69 9.02 5.01 8.66
C ILE A 69 9.39 4.21 7.41
N LEU A 70 10.62 4.39 6.92
CA LEU A 70 11.22 3.54 5.88
C LEU A 70 12.08 2.45 6.52
N ILE A 71 11.85 1.20 6.16
CA ILE A 71 12.56 0.02 6.68
C ILE A 71 13.09 -0.79 5.50
N ASP A 72 14.40 -1.05 5.41
CA ASP A 72 14.92 -2.00 4.41
C ASP A 72 14.38 -3.40 4.68
N ALA A 73 14.10 -4.13 3.62
CA ALA A 73 13.55 -5.47 3.71
C ALA A 73 14.53 -6.49 4.30
N ASP A 74 15.84 -6.30 4.07
CA ASP A 74 16.89 -7.14 4.63
C ASP A 74 17.71 -6.33 5.63
N LEU A 75 17.53 -6.65 6.91
CA LEU A 75 18.25 -6.00 8.00
C LEU A 75 19.34 -6.89 8.55
N SER A 76 19.84 -7.89 7.82
CA SER A 76 20.85 -8.83 8.31
C SER A 76 22.27 -8.43 7.89
N PRO A 77 22.99 -7.59 8.67
CA PRO A 77 24.28 -7.08 8.26
C PRO A 77 25.34 -8.17 8.23
N SER A 78 26.23 -8.07 7.24
CA SER A 78 27.54 -8.70 7.32
C SER A 78 28.52 -7.81 8.10
N ARG A 79 29.59 -8.39 8.64
CA ARG A 79 30.69 -7.60 9.23
C ARG A 79 31.32 -6.60 8.23
N GLN A 80 31.16 -6.84 6.93
CA GLN A 80 31.67 -5.94 5.89
C GLN A 80 30.78 -4.70 5.74
N ASP A 81 29.47 -4.81 6.00
CA ASP A 81 28.53 -3.70 5.94
C ASP A 81 28.75 -2.70 7.08
N LEU A 82 29.29 -3.18 8.21
CA LEU A 82 29.55 -2.40 9.42
C LEU A 82 30.98 -1.84 9.49
N ARG A 83 31.63 -1.59 8.34
CA ARG A 83 32.97 -0.97 8.30
C ARG A 83 32.91 0.43 8.92
N GLY A 84 33.74 0.67 9.93
CA GLY A 84 33.80 1.94 10.66
C GLY A 84 33.08 1.91 12.01
N VAL A 85 32.29 0.87 12.29
CA VAL A 85 31.73 0.61 13.63
C VAL A 85 32.80 -0.07 14.51
N PRO A 86 32.96 0.32 15.79
CA PRO A 86 33.87 -0.34 16.72
C PRO A 86 33.63 -1.85 16.83
N SER A 87 34.70 -2.66 16.80
CA SER A 87 34.58 -4.13 16.75
C SER A 87 33.71 -4.78 17.82
N PRO A 88 33.71 -4.35 19.11
CA PRO A 88 32.81 -4.92 20.11
C PRO A 88 31.32 -4.67 19.81
N GLU A 89 31.01 -3.55 19.17
CA GLU A 89 29.65 -3.19 18.78
C GLU A 89 29.19 -3.95 17.53
N VAL A 90 30.12 -4.26 16.61
CA VAL A 90 29.82 -5.05 15.40
C VAL A 90 29.20 -6.40 15.75
N ASP A 91 29.76 -7.12 16.72
CA ASP A 91 29.24 -8.45 17.08
C ASP A 91 27.88 -8.39 17.76
N ASP A 92 27.62 -7.36 18.56
CA ASP A 92 26.32 -7.10 19.19
C ASP A 92 25.25 -6.74 18.14
N VAL A 93 25.56 -5.80 17.23
CA VAL A 93 24.68 -5.41 16.12
C VAL A 93 24.32 -6.60 15.25
N VAL A 94 25.33 -7.37 14.80
CA VAL A 94 25.12 -8.58 14.00
C VAL A 94 24.29 -9.62 14.75
N SER A 95 24.44 -9.73 16.07
CA SER A 95 23.65 -10.68 16.86
C SER A 95 22.18 -10.27 16.94
N LYS A 96 21.90 -9.00 17.24
CA LYS A 96 20.54 -8.45 17.40
C LYS A 96 19.76 -8.43 16.08
N LEU A 97 20.43 -8.10 14.98
CA LEU A 97 19.80 -7.95 13.67
C LEU A 97 19.77 -9.23 12.83
N ARG A 98 20.36 -10.33 13.32
CA ARG A 98 20.42 -11.60 12.57
C ARG A 98 19.02 -12.13 12.25
N ASN A 99 18.79 -12.44 10.97
CA ASN A 99 17.53 -12.99 10.46
C ASN A 99 16.33 -12.05 10.64
N GLN A 100 16.57 -10.76 10.88
CA GLN A 100 15.50 -9.77 10.93
C GLN A 100 15.16 -9.35 9.51
N SER A 101 13.86 -9.32 9.22
CA SER A 101 13.34 -8.82 7.94
C SER A 101 12.53 -7.56 8.18
N GLY A 102 12.56 -6.63 7.22
CA GLY A 102 11.83 -5.37 7.32
C GLY A 102 10.33 -5.57 7.54
N ASP A 103 9.73 -6.60 6.95
CA ASP A 103 8.31 -6.93 7.16
C ASP A 103 8.01 -7.41 8.60
N ALA A 104 8.91 -8.20 9.20
CA ALA A 104 8.77 -8.60 10.60
C ALA A 104 8.91 -7.41 11.55
N ILE A 105 9.78 -6.45 11.24
CA ILE A 105 9.89 -5.20 12.00
C ILE A 105 8.67 -4.30 11.76
N ALA A 106 8.17 -4.19 10.53
CA ALA A 106 6.96 -3.44 10.21
C ALA A 106 5.76 -3.94 11.02
N ARG A 107 5.65 -5.27 11.17
CA ARG A 107 4.67 -5.90 12.07
C ARG A 107 4.80 -5.37 13.51
N GLN A 108 6.01 -5.46 14.08
CA GLN A 108 6.25 -5.03 15.47
C GLN A 108 6.02 -3.53 15.67
N VAL A 109 6.46 -2.69 14.73
CA VAL A 109 6.24 -1.25 14.75
C VAL A 109 4.74 -0.95 14.74
N ARG A 110 3.97 -1.56 13.83
CA ARG A 110 2.51 -1.38 13.79
C ARG A 110 1.85 -1.83 15.09
N SER A 111 2.41 -2.84 15.74
CA SER A 111 1.89 -3.39 16.98
C SER A 111 2.13 -2.52 18.21
N TYR A 112 3.36 -2.08 18.39
CA TYR A 112 3.81 -1.59 19.68
C TYR A 112 4.08 -0.09 19.70
N THR A 113 3.86 0.59 18.57
CA THR A 113 4.12 2.02 18.42
C THR A 113 2.90 2.74 17.85
N THR A 114 2.94 4.07 17.88
CA THR A 114 1.97 4.95 17.22
C THR A 114 2.47 5.46 15.86
N ALA A 115 3.49 4.83 15.28
CA ALA A 115 3.99 5.17 13.96
C ALA A 115 2.85 5.24 12.94
N ASN A 116 2.88 6.28 12.12
CA ASN A 116 1.83 6.53 11.17
C ASN A 116 1.95 5.59 9.96
N ALA A 117 2.55 5.99 8.83
CA ALA A 117 2.78 5.08 7.70
C ALA A 117 4.10 4.31 7.81
N ILE A 118 4.07 3.02 7.47
CA ILE A 118 5.24 2.12 7.44
C ILE A 118 5.47 1.65 6.01
N VAL A 119 6.67 1.91 5.49
CA VAL A 119 7.07 1.55 4.13
C VAL A 119 8.26 0.61 4.21
N VAL A 120 8.15 -0.54 3.55
CA VAL A 120 9.28 -1.46 3.40
C VAL A 120 9.96 -1.23 2.05
N VAL A 121 11.27 -1.03 2.08
CA VAL A 121 12.11 -0.77 0.91
C VAL A 121 12.77 -2.08 0.48
N ASN A 122 12.80 -2.38 -0.82
CA ASN A 122 13.50 -3.53 -1.42
C ASN A 122 12.94 -4.94 -1.12
N MET A 123 11.68 -5.10 -0.64
CA MET A 123 11.12 -6.41 -0.24
C MET A 123 11.14 -7.50 -1.31
N PHE A 124 11.03 -7.10 -2.57
CA PHE A 124 11.03 -8.02 -3.70
C PHE A 124 12.29 -7.91 -4.54
N HIS A 125 13.26 -7.07 -4.16
CA HIS A 125 14.45 -6.75 -4.95
C HIS A 125 15.56 -7.81 -5.04
N PRO A 126 15.82 -8.71 -4.06
CA PRO A 126 17.08 -9.48 -4.04
C PRO A 126 17.35 -10.39 -5.25
N ARG A 127 16.39 -10.54 -6.18
CA ARG A 127 16.50 -11.31 -7.42
C ARG A 127 16.54 -10.45 -8.69
N HIS A 128 16.30 -9.15 -8.63
CA HIS A 128 16.10 -8.30 -9.81
C HIS A 128 17.24 -7.32 -10.02
N ARG A 129 17.76 -7.29 -11.26
CA ARG A 129 18.84 -6.39 -11.66
C ARG A 129 18.38 -4.94 -11.82
N ASN A 130 17.08 -4.72 -12.05
CA ASN A 130 16.60 -3.52 -12.71
C ASN A 130 16.10 -2.42 -11.75
N GLY A 131 16.16 -2.63 -10.44
CA GLY A 131 15.74 -1.58 -9.50
C GLY A 131 14.24 -1.55 -9.24
N ARG A 132 13.37 -1.74 -10.23
CA ARG A 132 11.89 -1.70 -10.05
C ARG A 132 11.22 -3.02 -10.41
N VAL A 133 10.11 -3.32 -9.75
CA VAL A 133 9.32 -4.55 -9.96
C VAL A 133 7.85 -4.19 -10.14
N PHE A 134 7.21 -4.72 -11.17
CA PHE A 134 5.77 -4.69 -11.35
C PHE A 134 5.20 -6.10 -11.11
N ASP A 135 4.34 -6.23 -10.10
CA ASP A 135 3.67 -7.48 -9.79
C ASP A 135 2.45 -7.69 -10.70
N LEU A 136 2.59 -8.53 -11.72
CA LEU A 136 1.52 -8.93 -12.63
C LEU A 136 0.44 -9.78 -11.93
N THR A 137 0.70 -10.30 -10.73
CA THR A 137 -0.35 -10.97 -9.95
C THR A 137 -1.28 -9.96 -9.28
N LEU A 138 -0.80 -8.74 -9.02
CA LEU A 138 -1.40 -7.71 -8.16
C LEU A 138 -1.71 -8.19 -6.73
N MET A 139 -1.10 -9.29 -6.29
CA MET A 139 -1.41 -9.98 -5.04
C MET A 139 -0.20 -10.15 -4.11
N GLN A 140 1.03 -9.88 -4.57
CA GLN A 140 2.27 -10.12 -3.83
C GLN A 140 2.31 -9.39 -2.48
N GLN A 141 1.70 -8.20 -2.41
CA GLN A 141 1.71 -7.35 -1.22
C GLN A 141 0.56 -7.63 -0.24
N THR A 142 -0.38 -8.51 -0.57
CA THR A 142 -1.62 -8.72 0.22
C THR A 142 -1.39 -9.28 1.63
N ARG A 143 -0.24 -9.91 1.87
CA ARG A 143 0.11 -10.59 3.14
C ARG A 143 1.23 -9.92 3.93
N THR A 144 1.69 -8.76 3.46
CA THR A 144 2.75 -7.99 4.11
C THR A 144 2.19 -7.13 5.22
N HIS A 145 3.02 -6.65 6.14
CA HIS A 145 2.61 -5.85 7.29
C HIS A 145 2.79 -4.35 7.09
N ALA A 146 3.58 -3.96 6.09
CA ALA A 146 3.77 -2.57 5.71
C ALA A 146 2.53 -2.00 4.98
N ASP A 147 2.37 -0.68 5.01
CA ASP A 147 1.31 0.00 4.27
C ASP A 147 1.69 0.16 2.78
N ALA A 148 2.98 0.28 2.48
CA ALA A 148 3.51 0.34 1.12
C ALA A 148 4.86 -0.38 0.97
N HIS A 149 5.18 -0.73 -0.27
CA HIS A 149 6.45 -1.31 -0.67
C HIS A 149 6.99 -0.52 -1.84
N VAL A 150 8.28 -0.18 -1.76
CA VAL A 150 8.99 0.54 -2.81
C VAL A 150 10.37 -0.07 -2.97
N SER A 151 11.02 0.18 -4.10
CA SER A 151 12.45 -0.06 -4.22
C SER A 151 13.28 1.18 -3.89
N ALA A 152 14.56 0.98 -3.61
CA ALA A 152 15.49 2.10 -3.45
C ALA A 152 15.53 3.01 -4.70
N ALA A 153 15.36 2.44 -5.90
CA ALA A 153 15.33 3.20 -7.15
C ALA A 153 14.05 4.05 -7.32
N GLU A 154 12.98 3.73 -6.59
CA GLU A 154 11.75 4.52 -6.56
C GLU A 154 11.80 5.67 -5.56
N LEU A 155 12.71 5.64 -4.57
CA LEU A 155 12.88 6.77 -3.65
C LEU A 155 13.31 8.05 -4.38
N ASP A 156 13.99 7.93 -5.52
CA ASP A 156 14.36 9.04 -6.41
C ASP A 156 13.23 9.49 -7.36
N ASP A 157 12.08 8.82 -7.35
CA ASP A 157 10.91 9.15 -8.17
C ASP A 157 10.09 10.28 -7.52
N ASP A 158 9.87 11.36 -8.28
CA ASP A 158 9.06 12.50 -7.82
C ASP A 158 7.61 12.10 -7.53
N THR A 159 7.07 11.19 -8.34
CA THR A 159 5.66 10.77 -8.24
C THR A 159 5.36 9.95 -7.00
N LEU A 160 6.40 9.42 -6.33
CA LEU A 160 6.26 8.76 -5.02
C LEU A 160 5.98 9.76 -3.89
N TRP A 161 6.45 11.01 -4.04
CA TRP A 161 6.41 12.03 -2.99
C TRP A 161 5.34 13.09 -3.25
N ALA A 162 5.01 13.35 -4.51
CA ALA A 162 3.97 14.27 -4.89
C ALA A 162 3.31 13.80 -6.19
N TRP A 163 1.97 13.75 -6.21
CA TRP A 163 1.26 13.53 -7.46
C TRP A 163 1.39 14.74 -8.37
N ASP A 164 1.98 14.54 -9.54
CA ASP A 164 2.01 15.53 -10.62
C ASP A 164 1.81 14.79 -11.96
N PRO A 165 0.65 14.94 -12.62
CA PRO A 165 0.35 14.23 -13.87
C PRO A 165 1.32 14.61 -14.99
N ASP A 166 1.92 15.80 -14.96
CA ASP A 166 2.86 16.30 -15.96
C ASP A 166 4.28 15.74 -15.75
N ARG A 167 4.57 15.18 -14.57
CA ARG A 167 5.86 14.57 -14.22
C ARG A 167 5.82 13.05 -14.17
N ARG A 168 4.72 12.44 -14.64
CA ARG A 168 4.59 10.98 -14.71
C ARG A 168 5.75 10.38 -15.49
N ARG A 169 6.46 9.44 -14.87
CA ARG A 169 7.56 8.70 -15.50
C ARG A 169 7.02 7.59 -16.41
N VAL A 170 7.94 6.91 -17.09
CA VAL A 170 7.68 5.70 -17.88
C VAL A 170 7.17 4.55 -16.99
N PHE A 171 7.45 4.58 -15.69
CA PHE A 171 6.92 3.61 -14.72
C PHE A 171 6.29 4.35 -13.55
N ASP A 172 4.97 4.31 -13.47
CA ASP A 172 4.20 4.84 -12.35
C ASP A 172 2.97 3.96 -12.13
N PRO A 173 3.14 2.80 -11.49
CA PRO A 173 2.08 1.82 -11.39
C PRO A 173 0.90 2.38 -10.61
N TRP A 174 -0.30 2.01 -11.03
CA TRP A 174 -1.53 2.53 -10.47
C TRP A 174 -1.69 2.15 -9.00
N TYR A 175 -1.31 0.94 -8.62
CA TYR A 175 -1.37 0.48 -7.24
C TYR A 175 -0.42 1.22 -6.29
N ARG A 176 0.54 2.01 -6.79
CA ARG A 176 1.53 2.74 -5.99
C ARG A 176 0.95 4.04 -5.45
N ASP A 177 1.00 4.16 -4.12
CA ASP A 177 0.51 5.31 -3.38
C ASP A 177 1.53 6.46 -3.35
N VAL A 178 1.04 7.69 -3.20
CA VAL A 178 1.86 8.86 -2.88
C VAL A 178 2.11 8.84 -1.37
N LEU A 179 3.37 8.76 -0.93
CA LEU A 179 3.69 8.41 0.46
C LEU A 179 3.20 9.43 1.49
N PRO A 180 3.30 10.75 1.27
CA PRO A 180 2.69 11.73 2.17
C PRO A 180 1.17 11.56 2.32
N GLU A 181 0.45 11.30 1.22
CA GLU A 181 -1.00 11.09 1.25
C GLU A 181 -1.36 9.77 1.94
N LEU A 182 -0.54 8.74 1.78
CA LEU A 182 -0.67 7.49 2.53
C LEU A 182 -0.55 7.75 4.04
N ALA A 183 0.40 8.57 4.48
CA ALA A 183 0.53 8.95 5.88
C ALA A 183 -0.74 9.67 6.39
N ASP A 184 -1.32 10.59 5.61
CA ASP A 184 -2.57 11.26 5.97
C ASP A 184 -3.75 10.28 6.08
N VAL A 185 -3.83 9.31 5.17
CA VAL A 185 -4.86 8.25 5.22
C VAL A 185 -4.67 7.34 6.44
N VAL A 186 -3.43 6.99 6.79
CA VAL A 186 -3.18 6.15 7.97
C VAL A 186 -3.57 6.88 9.25
N ASP A 187 -3.26 8.17 9.37
CA ASP A 187 -3.63 8.99 10.52
C ASP A 187 -5.16 9.14 10.64
N ARG A 188 -5.81 9.49 9.53
CA ARG A 188 -7.27 9.63 9.47
C ARG A 188 -7.99 8.32 9.79
N SER A 189 -7.55 7.20 9.22
CA SER A 189 -8.16 5.89 9.51
C SER A 189 -7.95 5.45 10.95
N ASN A 190 -6.77 5.68 11.53
CA ASN A 190 -6.52 5.38 12.94
C ASN A 190 -7.44 6.21 13.86
N THR A 191 -7.65 7.49 13.53
CA THR A 191 -8.53 8.39 14.28
C THR A 191 -9.97 7.91 14.26
N VAL A 192 -10.54 7.60 13.09
CA VAL A 192 -11.94 7.16 13.01
C VAL A 192 -12.15 5.75 13.58
N MET A 193 -11.13 4.88 13.50
CA MET A 193 -11.29 3.48 13.91
C MET A 193 -11.48 3.32 15.41
N ALA A 194 -11.00 4.27 16.23
CA ALA A 194 -11.20 4.26 17.67
C ALA A 194 -12.69 4.18 18.06
N ASP A 195 -13.57 4.83 17.27
CA ASP A 195 -15.01 4.86 17.51
C ASP A 195 -15.77 3.73 16.79
N LEU A 196 -15.11 2.97 15.91
CA LEU A 196 -15.74 1.97 15.05
C LEU A 196 -15.43 0.52 15.46
N LEU A 197 -14.55 0.28 16.43
CA LEU A 197 -14.02 -1.06 16.73
C LEU A 197 -15.09 -2.17 16.85
N ASP A 198 -16.21 -1.85 17.49
CA ASP A 198 -17.27 -2.82 17.78
C ASP A 198 -18.44 -2.75 16.79
N GLU A 199 -18.33 -1.92 15.74
CA GLU A 199 -19.33 -1.80 14.68
C GLU A 199 -19.16 -2.90 13.61
N PRO A 200 -20.25 -3.38 12.97
CA PRO A 200 -20.15 -4.34 11.88
C PRO A 200 -19.44 -3.75 10.64
N VAL A 201 -18.41 -4.45 10.15
CA VAL A 201 -17.50 -3.95 9.10
C VAL A 201 -18.25 -3.64 7.81
N LEU A 202 -18.99 -4.61 7.29
CA LEU A 202 -19.64 -4.50 5.98
C LEU A 202 -20.73 -3.42 5.98
N GLN A 203 -21.54 -3.37 7.04
CA GLN A 203 -22.57 -2.34 7.21
C GLN A 203 -21.95 -0.93 7.28
N THR A 204 -20.90 -0.75 8.08
CA THR A 204 -20.22 0.54 8.27
C THR A 204 -19.60 1.04 6.97
N LEU A 205 -19.00 0.15 6.18
CA LEU A 205 -18.39 0.47 4.90
C LEU A 205 -19.39 0.56 3.75
N GLY A 206 -20.66 0.22 3.97
CA GLY A 206 -21.69 0.18 2.93
C GLY A 206 -21.48 -0.90 1.88
N ILE A 207 -20.81 -2.00 2.25
CA ILE A 207 -20.50 -3.13 1.35
C ILE A 207 -21.53 -4.24 1.54
N ASP A 208 -22.15 -4.68 0.44
CA ASP A 208 -23.03 -5.85 0.45
C ASP A 208 -22.22 -7.14 0.32
N ALA A 209 -22.32 -8.02 1.31
CA ALA A 209 -21.65 -9.33 1.35
C ALA A 209 -21.96 -10.18 0.10
N ALA A 210 -23.16 -10.06 -0.47
CA ALA A 210 -23.57 -10.82 -1.64
C ALA A 210 -22.78 -10.45 -2.91
N GLN A 211 -22.09 -9.30 -2.91
CA GLN A 211 -21.26 -8.86 -4.03
C GLN A 211 -19.82 -9.37 -3.91
N LEU A 212 -19.42 -9.90 -2.75
CA LEU A 212 -18.07 -10.40 -2.48
C LEU A 212 -17.94 -11.87 -2.92
N VAL A 213 -16.77 -12.21 -3.45
CA VAL A 213 -16.42 -13.63 -3.71
C VAL A 213 -15.71 -14.24 -2.51
N ALA A 214 -15.69 -15.58 -2.40
CA ALA A 214 -15.16 -16.28 -1.23
C ALA A 214 -13.77 -15.79 -0.78
N ARG A 215 -12.82 -15.63 -1.71
CA ARG A 215 -11.46 -15.16 -1.39
C ARG A 215 -11.41 -13.72 -0.87
N GLN A 216 -12.43 -12.90 -1.15
CA GLN A 216 -12.55 -11.55 -0.60
C GLN A 216 -13.12 -11.56 0.82
N LEU A 217 -13.80 -12.64 1.22
CA LEU A 217 -14.33 -12.86 2.57
C LEU A 217 -13.31 -13.50 3.52
N ASP A 218 -12.19 -14.03 3.00
CA ASP A 218 -11.11 -14.63 3.81
C ASP A 218 -10.59 -13.69 4.93
N VAL A 219 -10.74 -12.38 4.78
CA VAL A 219 -10.41 -11.37 5.81
C VAL A 219 -11.12 -11.61 7.14
N PHE A 220 -12.35 -12.14 7.10
CA PHE A 220 -13.17 -12.41 8.28
C PHE A 220 -12.80 -13.72 9.00
N GLY A 221 -11.96 -14.57 8.37
CA GLY A 221 -11.55 -15.85 8.94
C GLY A 221 -12.74 -16.76 9.24
N SER A 222 -13.02 -16.98 10.53
CA SER A 222 -14.13 -17.83 10.99
C SER A 222 -15.37 -17.04 11.43
N ALA A 223 -15.30 -15.71 11.49
CA ALA A 223 -16.43 -14.86 11.84
C ALA A 223 -17.45 -14.84 10.69
N ASP A 224 -18.73 -14.72 11.02
CA ASP A 224 -19.78 -14.47 10.03
C ASP A 224 -19.59 -13.04 9.47
N PRO A 225 -19.34 -12.87 8.15
CA PRO A 225 -19.13 -11.55 7.55
C PRO A 225 -20.27 -10.55 7.81
N ALA A 226 -21.50 -11.02 8.02
CA ALA A 226 -22.65 -10.15 8.27
C ALA A 226 -22.57 -9.41 9.61
N ASP A 227 -22.03 -10.07 10.63
CA ASP A 227 -21.98 -9.58 12.01
C ASP A 227 -20.55 -9.25 12.46
N ALA A 228 -19.54 -9.53 11.62
CA ALA A 228 -18.14 -9.36 11.98
C ALA A 228 -17.80 -7.89 12.26
N THR A 229 -17.20 -7.63 13.42
CA THR A 229 -16.77 -6.28 13.83
C THR A 229 -15.35 -5.96 13.41
N PHE A 230 -14.98 -4.68 13.42
CA PHE A 230 -13.60 -4.25 13.14
C PHE A 230 -12.58 -4.85 14.11
N ARG A 231 -12.96 -5.03 15.38
CA ARG A 231 -12.15 -5.70 16.40
C ARG A 231 -11.87 -7.15 16.04
N GLN A 232 -12.89 -7.89 15.58
CA GLN A 232 -12.69 -9.27 15.14
C GLN A 232 -11.78 -9.34 13.90
N LEU A 233 -11.93 -8.37 12.99
CA LEU A 233 -11.09 -8.26 11.79
C LEU A 233 -9.61 -8.05 12.13
N ALA A 234 -9.31 -7.26 13.17
CA ALA A 234 -7.93 -7.03 13.64
C ALA A 234 -7.20 -8.33 14.04
N THR A 235 -7.96 -9.34 14.48
CA THR A 235 -7.47 -10.66 14.89
C THR A 235 -7.66 -11.75 13.82
N GLY A 236 -8.22 -11.40 12.66
CA GLY A 236 -8.53 -12.33 11.58
C GLY A 236 -7.32 -12.79 10.77
N GLN A 237 -7.57 -13.48 9.65
CA GLN A 237 -6.53 -14.10 8.81
C GLN A 237 -5.60 -13.08 8.11
N PHE A 238 -6.12 -11.89 7.82
CA PHE A 238 -5.33 -10.76 7.31
C PHE A 238 -4.82 -9.83 8.42
N GLY A 239 -5.29 -10.05 9.66
CA GLY A 239 -4.77 -9.42 10.85
C GLY A 239 -3.35 -9.87 11.17
N LEU A 240 -2.72 -9.17 12.11
CA LEU A 240 -1.55 -9.73 12.76
C LEU A 240 -2.04 -10.81 13.72
N PRO A 241 -1.56 -12.06 13.67
CA PRO A 241 -1.82 -13.01 14.74
C PRO A 241 -1.20 -12.44 16.02
N TYR A 242 -2.04 -11.84 16.86
CA TYR A 242 -1.64 -11.28 18.14
C TYR A 242 -1.73 -12.31 19.25
N PRO A 243 -0.92 -12.16 20.31
CA PRO A 243 -1.27 -12.73 21.60
C PRO A 243 -2.61 -12.14 22.05
N ASP A 244 -3.53 -12.99 22.52
CA ASP A 244 -4.88 -12.60 23.00
C ASP A 244 -4.86 -11.43 24.00
N GLU A 245 -3.73 -11.23 24.69
CA GLU A 245 -3.50 -10.17 25.68
C GLU A 245 -3.62 -8.74 25.10
N MET A 246 -3.26 -8.53 23.84
CA MET A 246 -3.40 -7.21 23.19
C MET A 246 -4.81 -6.91 22.71
N ALA A 247 -5.70 -7.90 22.67
CA ALA A 247 -7.12 -7.65 22.37
C ALA A 247 -7.81 -6.76 23.41
N THR A 248 -7.16 -6.53 24.56
CA THR A 248 -7.64 -5.65 25.63
C THR A 248 -7.20 -4.18 25.50
N ASP A 249 -6.24 -3.87 24.63
CA ASP A 249 -5.84 -2.49 24.34
C ASP A 249 -6.62 -1.97 23.11
N ASP A 250 -7.67 -1.21 23.37
CA ASP A 250 -8.53 -0.63 22.32
C ASP A 250 -7.74 0.26 21.35
N ALA A 251 -6.73 1.01 21.82
CA ALA A 251 -5.97 1.88 20.94
C ALA A 251 -5.12 1.06 19.96
N ALA A 252 -4.48 -0.02 20.44
CA ALA A 252 -3.72 -0.94 19.59
C ALA A 252 -4.65 -1.71 18.64
N ALA A 253 -5.78 -2.21 19.14
CA ALA A 253 -6.79 -2.87 18.34
C ALA A 253 -7.31 -1.96 17.21
N ALA A 254 -7.56 -0.68 17.49
CA ALA A 254 -8.02 0.29 16.50
C ALA A 254 -6.98 0.51 15.39
N ARG A 255 -5.71 0.76 15.75
CA ARG A 255 -4.63 0.91 14.74
C ARG A 255 -4.49 -0.33 13.87
N MET A 256 -4.68 -1.52 14.47
CA MET A 256 -4.63 -2.78 13.74
C MET A 256 -5.81 -2.95 12.79
N ALA A 257 -7.03 -2.80 13.30
CA ALA A 257 -8.25 -2.87 12.50
C ALA A 257 -8.16 -1.91 11.30
N ALA A 258 -7.72 -0.67 11.54
CA ALA A 258 -7.51 0.32 10.48
C ALA A 258 -6.52 -0.20 9.43
N SER A 259 -5.36 -0.73 9.82
CA SER A 259 -4.36 -1.29 8.89
C SER A 259 -4.91 -2.46 8.07
N VAL A 260 -5.64 -3.39 8.69
CA VAL A 260 -6.25 -4.55 8.02
C VAL A 260 -7.29 -4.09 7.00
N VAL A 261 -8.18 -3.16 7.38
CA VAL A 261 -9.19 -2.60 6.49
C VAL A 261 -8.55 -1.91 5.30
N ARG A 262 -7.57 -1.03 5.52
CA ARG A 262 -6.84 -0.34 4.43
C ARG A 262 -6.25 -1.35 3.45
N ARG A 263 -5.55 -2.38 3.96
CA ARG A 263 -4.93 -3.42 3.13
C ARG A 263 -5.96 -4.22 2.35
N TRP A 264 -7.05 -4.63 3.00
CA TRP A 264 -8.13 -5.37 2.36
C TRP A 264 -8.79 -4.56 1.24
N LEU A 265 -9.12 -3.30 1.51
CA LEU A 265 -9.68 -2.39 0.50
C LEU A 265 -8.69 -2.17 -0.66
N ALA A 266 -7.45 -1.79 -0.38
CA ALA A 266 -6.47 -1.38 -1.40
C ALA A 266 -5.86 -2.54 -2.19
N ARG A 267 -5.73 -3.73 -1.58
CA ARG A 267 -5.01 -4.87 -2.19
C ARG A 267 -5.91 -6.05 -2.54
N VAL A 268 -7.17 -6.05 -2.13
CA VAL A 268 -8.12 -7.16 -2.43
C VAL A 268 -9.37 -6.64 -3.13
N LEU A 269 -10.08 -5.67 -2.57
CA LEU A 269 -11.37 -5.24 -3.14
C LEU A 269 -11.20 -4.28 -4.33
N LEU A 270 -10.40 -3.23 -4.20
CA LEU A 270 -10.16 -2.25 -5.27
C LEU A 270 -9.59 -2.92 -6.53
N PRO A 271 -8.54 -3.77 -6.44
CA PRO A 271 -8.04 -4.47 -7.62
C PRO A 271 -9.08 -5.37 -8.28
N ALA A 272 -10.06 -5.90 -7.53
CA ALA A 272 -11.05 -6.84 -8.05
C ALA A 272 -12.20 -6.17 -8.81
N GLN A 273 -12.47 -4.89 -8.52
CA GLN A 273 -13.41 -4.02 -9.26
C GLN A 273 -14.86 -4.53 -9.31
N ASN A 274 -15.24 -5.51 -8.50
CA ASN A 274 -16.60 -6.08 -8.47
C ASN A 274 -17.56 -5.28 -7.59
N VAL A 275 -17.10 -4.86 -6.39
CA VAL A 275 -17.89 -4.09 -5.41
C VAL A 275 -17.59 -2.61 -5.51
N ILE A 276 -16.31 -2.28 -5.38
CA ILE A 276 -15.78 -0.93 -5.44
C ILE A 276 -14.80 -0.82 -6.60
N VAL A 277 -14.70 0.36 -7.18
CA VAL A 277 -13.86 0.62 -8.34
C VAL A 277 -13.30 2.04 -8.24
N ASP A 278 -12.05 2.22 -8.63
CA ASP A 278 -11.42 3.53 -8.68
C ASP A 278 -11.75 4.29 -9.97
N ALA A 279 -11.39 5.57 -10.03
CA ALA A 279 -11.75 6.45 -11.14
C ALA A 279 -11.33 5.95 -12.54
N PRO A 280 -10.06 5.60 -12.84
CA PRO A 280 -9.68 5.17 -14.19
C PRO A 280 -10.38 3.89 -14.61
N HIS A 281 -10.50 2.91 -13.71
CA HIS A 281 -11.20 1.67 -14.03
C HIS A 281 -12.71 1.87 -14.17
N LEU A 282 -13.28 2.80 -13.39
CA LEU A 282 -14.69 3.14 -13.49
C LEU A 282 -15.00 3.65 -14.89
N VAL A 283 -14.23 4.61 -15.39
CA VAL A 283 -14.51 5.23 -16.68
C VAL A 283 -14.15 4.29 -17.84
N ALA A 284 -13.10 3.47 -17.71
CA ALA A 284 -12.77 2.43 -18.69
C ALA A 284 -13.92 1.44 -18.88
N ARG A 285 -14.61 1.07 -17.79
CA ARG A 285 -15.72 0.12 -17.78
C ARG A 285 -17.07 0.77 -18.07
N PHE A 286 -17.25 2.00 -17.61
CA PHE A 286 -18.46 2.78 -17.72
C PHE A 286 -18.15 4.12 -18.39
N PRO A 287 -17.93 4.12 -19.73
CA PRO A 287 -17.49 5.32 -20.45
C PRO A 287 -18.44 6.50 -20.33
N ARG A 288 -19.75 6.26 -20.10
CA ARG A 288 -20.77 7.31 -19.95
C ARG A 288 -20.58 8.14 -18.68
N LEU A 289 -19.73 7.69 -17.76
CA LEU A 289 -19.37 8.38 -16.54
C LEU A 289 -18.07 9.20 -16.67
N GLY A 290 -17.35 9.03 -17.78
CA GLY A 290 -16.12 9.76 -18.08
C GLY A 290 -16.38 11.19 -18.59
N PRO A 291 -15.29 11.90 -18.95
CA PRO A 291 -15.39 13.22 -19.58
C PRO A 291 -16.12 13.16 -20.93
N GLU A 292 -16.77 14.26 -21.31
CA GLU A 292 -17.51 14.34 -22.59
C GLU A 292 -16.58 14.31 -23.81
N ALA A 293 -15.33 14.75 -23.66
CA ALA A 293 -14.30 14.71 -24.69
C ALA A 293 -13.42 13.45 -24.52
N ALA A 294 -13.28 12.67 -25.59
CA ALA A 294 -12.63 11.37 -25.58
C ALA A 294 -11.18 11.40 -26.11
N THR A 295 -10.34 12.32 -25.64
CA THR A 295 -8.90 12.24 -25.90
C THR A 295 -8.21 11.49 -24.75
N ALA A 296 -7.14 10.76 -25.04
CA ALA A 296 -6.35 10.08 -24.01
C ALA A 296 -5.97 11.04 -22.85
N ASP A 297 -5.61 12.28 -23.16
CA ASP A 297 -5.31 13.32 -22.18
C ASP A 297 -6.49 13.65 -21.24
N GLU A 298 -7.74 13.66 -21.74
CA GLU A 298 -8.92 13.89 -20.90
C GLU A 298 -9.22 12.68 -20.01
N TRP A 299 -9.05 11.46 -20.54
CA TRP A 299 -9.15 10.23 -19.75
C TRP A 299 -8.08 10.15 -18.68
N ASP A 300 -6.86 10.59 -18.98
CA ASP A 300 -5.74 10.64 -18.05
C ASP A 300 -5.98 11.55 -16.85
N LYS A 301 -6.85 12.57 -16.96
CA LYS A 301 -7.25 13.37 -15.79
C LYS A 301 -7.98 12.55 -14.74
N THR A 302 -8.56 11.41 -15.12
CA THR A 302 -9.21 10.49 -14.18
C THR A 302 -8.22 9.65 -13.39
N THR A 303 -6.94 9.63 -13.76
CA THR A 303 -5.87 8.90 -13.07
C THR A 303 -5.28 9.71 -11.91
N ALA A 304 -5.97 10.75 -11.43
CA ALA A 304 -5.52 11.50 -10.26
C ALA A 304 -5.52 10.59 -9.03
N LYS A 305 -4.35 10.44 -8.37
CA LYS A 305 -4.20 9.57 -7.19
C LYS A 305 -4.74 10.17 -5.90
N GLN A 306 -5.24 11.42 -5.91
CA GLN A 306 -5.68 12.15 -4.71
C GLN A 306 -7.19 12.04 -4.46
N VAL A 307 -7.59 11.77 -3.21
CA VAL A 307 -9.00 11.77 -2.76
C VAL A 307 -9.67 13.15 -2.90
N ALA A 308 -8.91 14.24 -2.73
CA ALA A 308 -9.43 15.60 -2.56
C ALA A 308 -10.04 16.24 -3.83
N GLY A 309 -10.19 15.48 -4.92
CA GLY A 309 -10.90 15.92 -6.13
C GLY A 309 -12.17 15.10 -6.38
N GLU A 310 -13.16 15.72 -7.01
CA GLU A 310 -14.26 15.00 -7.67
C GLU A 310 -13.94 14.89 -9.18
N PRO A 311 -13.11 13.93 -9.62
CA PRO A 311 -12.74 13.84 -11.03
C PRO A 311 -13.96 13.51 -11.91
N LEU A 312 -15.02 12.92 -11.34
CA LEU A 312 -16.17 12.38 -12.07
C LEU A 312 -17.48 12.87 -11.48
N SER A 313 -17.86 14.12 -11.79
CA SER A 313 -19.15 14.71 -11.36
C SER A 313 -20.35 13.84 -11.74
N ALA A 314 -20.28 13.19 -12.91
CA ALA A 314 -21.25 12.21 -13.41
C ALA A 314 -21.46 11.00 -12.47
N ALA A 315 -20.43 10.62 -11.71
CA ALA A 315 -20.43 9.46 -10.82
C ALA A 315 -20.52 9.85 -9.34
N ALA A 316 -20.71 11.13 -9.01
CA ALA A 316 -20.80 11.60 -7.62
C ALA A 316 -21.81 10.81 -6.76
N PRO A 317 -23.00 10.42 -7.24
CA PRO A 317 -23.93 9.61 -6.43
C PRO A 317 -23.42 8.19 -6.12
N ALA A 318 -22.45 7.68 -6.90
CA ALA A 318 -21.82 6.39 -6.66
C ALA A 318 -20.58 6.49 -5.75
N ARG A 319 -20.18 7.70 -5.32
CA ARG A 319 -18.98 7.90 -4.51
C ARG A 319 -19.10 7.17 -3.17
N ALA A 320 -18.14 6.29 -2.90
CA ALA A 320 -18.08 5.53 -1.66
C ALA A 320 -17.37 6.34 -0.55
N SER A 321 -17.98 7.46 -0.12
CA SER A 321 -17.35 8.40 0.81
C SER A 321 -17.01 7.81 2.19
N ALA A 322 -17.76 6.78 2.62
CA ALA A 322 -17.44 6.04 3.85
C ALA A 322 -16.05 5.37 3.82
N LEU A 323 -15.49 5.16 2.62
CA LEU A 323 -14.18 4.54 2.44
C LEU A 323 -13.03 5.55 2.46
N ASP A 324 -13.30 6.85 2.42
CA ASP A 324 -12.28 7.91 2.24
C ASP A 324 -11.29 7.99 3.40
N ALA A 325 -11.71 7.53 4.58
CA ALA A 325 -10.81 7.38 5.71
C ALA A 325 -9.72 6.33 5.45
N PHE A 326 -9.97 5.34 4.57
CA PHE A 326 -9.17 4.12 4.44
C PHE A 326 -8.46 3.96 3.08
N VAL A 327 -8.73 4.82 2.11
CA VAL A 327 -8.15 4.73 0.76
C VAL A 327 -7.44 6.02 0.38
N THR A 328 -6.41 5.89 -0.46
CA THR A 328 -5.61 7.02 -1.00
C THR A 328 -6.25 7.67 -2.21
N ARG A 329 -7.18 6.98 -2.88
CA ARG A 329 -7.74 7.41 -4.17
C ARG A 329 -9.28 7.41 -4.19
N PRO A 330 -9.92 8.23 -5.05
CA PRO A 330 -11.37 8.23 -5.19
C PRO A 330 -11.91 6.84 -5.56
N THR A 331 -12.94 6.41 -4.83
CA THR A 331 -13.55 5.08 -4.95
C THR A 331 -15.07 5.18 -5.08
N TYR A 332 -15.64 4.33 -5.93
CA TYR A 332 -17.06 4.33 -6.28
C TYR A 332 -17.67 2.94 -6.12
N PHE A 333 -18.94 2.84 -5.72
CA PHE A 333 -19.69 1.59 -5.72
C PHE A 333 -20.06 1.20 -7.15
N ALA A 334 -19.55 0.06 -7.62
CA ALA A 334 -19.65 -0.36 -9.01
C ALA A 334 -21.09 -0.58 -9.47
N GLU A 335 -21.99 -1.07 -8.60
CA GLU A 335 -23.40 -1.29 -8.96
C GLU A 335 -24.16 0.03 -9.11
N VAL A 336 -23.94 0.99 -8.21
CA VAL A 336 -24.56 2.32 -8.31
C VAL A 336 -24.08 3.02 -9.57
N ALA A 337 -22.79 2.95 -9.87
CA ALA A 337 -22.24 3.54 -11.09
C ALA A 337 -22.80 2.89 -12.36
N ARG A 338 -22.96 1.55 -12.37
CA ARG A 338 -23.60 0.82 -13.47
C ARG A 338 -25.04 1.27 -13.70
N GLN A 339 -25.80 1.49 -12.63
CA GLN A 339 -27.17 2.02 -12.70
C GLN A 339 -27.18 3.41 -13.36
N ILE A 340 -26.34 4.34 -12.88
CA ILE A 340 -26.24 5.70 -13.44
C ILE A 340 -25.90 5.66 -14.93
N GLN A 341 -24.95 4.82 -15.34
CA GLN A 341 -24.61 4.68 -16.76
C GLN A 341 -25.80 4.22 -17.61
N ARG A 342 -26.61 3.27 -17.14
CA ARG A 342 -27.79 2.77 -17.89
C ARG A 342 -28.84 3.85 -18.10
N GLU A 343 -28.96 4.79 -17.17
CA GLU A 343 -29.93 5.89 -17.20
C GLU A 343 -29.49 7.07 -18.08
N ARG A 344 -28.21 7.11 -18.50
CA ARG A 344 -27.70 8.18 -19.38
C ARG A 344 -27.94 7.85 -20.86
N ASP A 345 -28.60 8.76 -21.57
CA ASP A 345 -28.99 8.59 -22.98
C ASP A 345 -27.81 8.64 -23.97
N SER A 346 -26.75 9.38 -23.67
CA SER A 346 -25.57 9.54 -24.52
C SER A 346 -24.31 8.96 -23.87
N ALA A 347 -23.54 8.18 -24.65
CA ALA A 347 -22.18 7.83 -24.31
C ALA A 347 -21.21 8.74 -25.06
N PRO A 348 -20.18 9.29 -24.41
CA PRO A 348 -18.94 9.49 -25.13
C PRO A 348 -18.51 8.10 -25.63
N ASP A 349 -18.22 8.00 -26.92
CA ASP A 349 -17.41 6.90 -27.40
C ASP A 349 -16.08 6.98 -26.66
N LEU A 350 -15.54 5.87 -26.14
CA LEU A 350 -14.27 5.87 -25.39
C LEU A 350 -13.08 6.30 -26.29
N GLY A 351 -13.35 6.61 -27.57
CA GLY A 351 -12.43 6.33 -28.66
C GLY A 351 -12.36 4.82 -28.76
N ASP A 352 -12.72 4.25 -29.91
CA ASP A 352 -13.01 2.81 -30.09
C ASP A 352 -11.92 1.80 -29.62
N ASP A 353 -10.80 2.21 -29.02
CA ASP A 353 -9.77 1.30 -28.58
C ASP A 353 -8.86 1.76 -27.42
N LEU A 354 -9.28 2.61 -26.48
CA LEU A 354 -8.42 2.92 -25.31
C LEU A 354 -8.49 1.84 -24.21
N VAL A 355 -7.35 1.58 -23.57
CA VAL A 355 -7.21 0.71 -22.38
C VAL A 355 -6.39 1.43 -21.30
N PHE A 356 -6.66 1.12 -20.03
CA PHE A 356 -5.87 1.66 -18.92
C PHE A 356 -4.67 0.75 -18.64
N ALA A 357 -3.46 1.28 -18.83
CA ALA A 357 -2.19 0.62 -18.54
C ALA A 357 -1.84 0.78 -17.05
N GLU A 358 -1.88 -0.33 -16.32
CA GLU A 358 -1.71 -0.40 -14.87
C GLU A 358 -0.30 -0.01 -14.41
N ASP A 359 0.72 -0.12 -15.27
CA ASP A 359 2.12 0.12 -14.93
C ASP A 359 2.60 1.56 -15.22
N THR A 360 1.89 2.30 -16.08
CA THR A 360 2.09 3.74 -16.31
C THR A 360 1.03 4.64 -15.70
N SER A 361 -0.10 4.08 -15.26
CA SER A 361 -1.29 4.84 -14.87
C SER A 361 -1.77 5.78 -15.97
N ARG A 362 -1.95 5.26 -17.20
CA ARG A 362 -2.39 6.05 -18.37
C ARG A 362 -3.40 5.29 -19.22
N PHE A 363 -4.22 6.04 -19.95
CA PHE A 363 -5.00 5.50 -21.05
C PHE A 363 -4.16 5.51 -22.33
N ILE A 364 -4.03 4.34 -22.95
CA ILE A 364 -3.27 4.14 -24.19
C ILE A 364 -4.15 3.44 -25.23
N PRO A 365 -3.87 3.59 -26.54
CA PRO A 365 -4.47 2.73 -27.55
C PRO A 365 -4.18 1.25 -27.25
N ARG A 366 -5.18 0.39 -27.39
CA ARG A 366 -5.08 -1.06 -27.14
C ARG A 366 -3.96 -1.71 -27.95
N ALA A 367 -3.73 -1.24 -29.17
CA ALA A 367 -2.64 -1.69 -30.03
C ALA A 367 -1.24 -1.41 -29.44
N GLU A 368 -1.13 -0.43 -28.54
CA GLU A 368 0.09 -0.08 -27.80
C GLU A 368 0.12 -0.76 -26.41
N GLY A 369 -0.93 -1.49 -26.04
CA GLY A 369 -1.03 -2.21 -24.79
C GLY A 369 -0.69 -3.70 -24.92
N GLN A 370 -0.24 -4.28 -23.83
CA GLN A 370 -0.06 -5.72 -23.68
C GLN A 370 -0.94 -6.25 -22.55
N GLU A 371 -1.74 -7.27 -22.86
CA GLU A 371 -2.66 -7.88 -21.91
C GLU A 371 -1.92 -8.79 -20.91
N PHE A 372 -2.41 -8.87 -19.67
CA PHE A 372 -2.00 -9.87 -18.70
C PHE A 372 -3.17 -10.35 -17.83
N GLU A 373 -3.06 -11.56 -17.29
CA GLU A 373 -4.05 -12.13 -16.37
C GLU A 373 -3.57 -12.06 -14.91
N SER A 374 -4.23 -11.22 -14.10
CA SER A 374 -3.93 -11.06 -12.67
C SER A 374 -4.47 -12.21 -11.81
N ASP A 375 -3.97 -12.36 -10.58
CA ASP A 375 -4.47 -13.35 -9.59
C ASP A 375 -5.57 -12.81 -8.69
N VAL A 376 -6.08 -11.62 -9.01
CA VAL A 376 -7.12 -10.96 -8.24
C VAL A 376 -8.43 -11.73 -8.39
N ALA A 377 -9.07 -12.04 -7.26
CA ALA A 377 -10.35 -12.73 -7.28
C ALA A 377 -11.47 -11.77 -7.69
N GLY A 378 -12.03 -11.94 -8.88
CA GLY A 378 -13.13 -11.13 -9.37
C GLY A 378 -13.43 -11.35 -10.85
N ASN A 379 -14.35 -10.55 -11.39
CA ASN A 379 -14.77 -10.64 -12.80
C ASN A 379 -13.84 -9.90 -13.76
N TYR A 380 -12.82 -9.23 -13.22
CA TYR A 380 -11.92 -8.37 -13.95
C TYR A 380 -10.50 -8.86 -13.67
N ALA A 381 -10.11 -10.02 -14.21
CA ALA A 381 -8.75 -10.54 -14.05
C ALA A 381 -7.78 -10.00 -15.11
N THR A 382 -8.28 -9.84 -16.35
CA THR A 382 -7.56 -9.23 -17.47
C THR A 382 -7.23 -7.78 -17.20
N ARG A 383 -5.97 -7.42 -17.41
CA ARG A 383 -5.41 -6.08 -17.26
C ARG A 383 -4.46 -5.76 -18.41
N TRP A 384 -4.05 -4.50 -18.48
CA TRP A 384 -3.17 -4.01 -19.51
C TRP A 384 -1.94 -3.36 -18.88
N ILE A 385 -0.81 -3.56 -19.52
CA ILE A 385 0.40 -2.74 -19.35
C ILE A 385 0.73 -2.09 -20.70
N GLU A 386 1.65 -1.14 -20.72
CA GLU A 386 2.21 -0.66 -21.99
C GLU A 386 3.04 -1.75 -22.68
N ASN A 387 2.97 -1.86 -24.00
CA ASN A 387 3.63 -2.92 -24.75
C ASN A 387 5.16 -2.85 -24.59
N LEU A 388 5.74 -3.94 -24.08
CA LEU A 388 7.16 -4.01 -23.79
C LEU A 388 8.03 -4.20 -25.03
N GLU A 389 7.49 -4.65 -26.18
CA GLU A 389 8.28 -4.92 -27.40
C GLU A 389 8.91 -3.65 -27.97
N ASP A 390 8.20 -2.54 -27.88
CA ASP A 390 8.62 -1.26 -28.45
C ASP A 390 9.52 -0.46 -27.49
N ASP A 391 9.55 -0.83 -26.19
CA ASP A 391 10.29 -0.11 -25.15
C ASP A 391 11.36 -0.97 -24.46
N ARG A 392 12.52 -1.10 -25.13
CA ARG A 392 13.70 -1.77 -24.57
C ARG A 392 14.21 -1.11 -23.29
N ALA A 393 14.14 0.22 -23.19
CA ALA A 393 14.66 0.94 -22.03
C ALA A 393 13.88 0.56 -20.76
N ARG A 394 12.56 0.40 -20.90
CA ARG A 394 11.69 -0.06 -19.82
C ARG A 394 11.93 -1.50 -19.41
N ARG A 395 12.20 -2.41 -20.34
CA ARG A 395 12.60 -3.80 -20.01
C ARG A 395 13.88 -3.85 -19.18
N ASP A 396 14.79 -2.90 -19.40
CA ASP A 396 16.03 -2.77 -18.64
C ASP A 396 15.83 -2.09 -17.27
N GLU A 397 14.72 -1.36 -17.06
CA GLU A 397 14.42 -0.61 -15.82
C GLU A 397 13.35 -1.27 -14.91
N VAL A 398 12.45 -2.08 -15.46
CA VAL A 398 11.33 -2.69 -14.73
C VAL A 398 11.33 -4.20 -14.93
N SER A 399 11.27 -4.96 -13.84
CA SER A 399 11.03 -6.41 -13.87
C SER A 399 9.54 -6.70 -13.70
N TYR A 400 8.93 -7.42 -14.64
CA TYR A 400 7.50 -7.79 -14.59
C TYR A 400 7.38 -9.23 -14.11
N GLU A 401 6.66 -9.46 -13.01
CA GLU A 401 6.69 -10.74 -12.30
C GLU A 401 5.30 -11.28 -11.93
N PRO A 402 5.03 -12.59 -12.16
CA PRO A 402 5.81 -13.49 -13.00
C PRO A 402 5.58 -13.17 -14.48
N PHE A 403 6.66 -13.05 -15.26
CA PHE A 403 6.60 -12.70 -16.69
C PHE A 403 5.70 -13.62 -17.53
N THR A 404 5.45 -14.85 -17.06
CA THR A 404 4.57 -15.85 -17.71
C THR A 404 3.10 -15.45 -17.76
N ARG A 405 2.70 -14.32 -17.16
CA ARG A 405 1.31 -13.81 -17.17
C ARG A 405 0.99 -12.90 -18.35
N LEU A 406 2.00 -12.42 -19.06
CA LEU A 406 1.81 -11.62 -20.26
C LEU A 406 1.24 -12.52 -21.37
N LEU A 407 0.22 -12.03 -22.07
CA LEU A 407 -0.51 -12.76 -23.12
C LEU A 407 -0.04 -12.42 -24.53
#